data_AF-A0A956DUN3-F1
#
_entry.id   AF-A0A956DUN3-F1
#
_cell.length_a   1.000
_cell.length_b   1.000
_cell.length_c   1.000
_cell.angle_alpha   90.00
_cell.angle_beta   90.00
_cell.angle_gamma   90.00
#
_symmetry.space_group_name_H-M   'P 1'
#
loop_
_entity.id
_entity.type
_entity.pdbx_description
1 polymer ?
#
loop_
_entity_poly.entity_id
_entity_poly.type
_entity_poly.pdbx_seq_one_letter_code
_entity_poly.pdbx_strand_id
1 'polypeptide(L)'
;LVSARLFDKAARRSGLDDDFRKHVRFLVRHLGRVEAYEPDWTDSAVRRLYRDCERHFGDLLRLASADITTKHASKRRAHRLRMQELAERAEAIAEADAALPALPKGLGSLVIERLALTPGPEVGQLMRKLEAAVEAGELPPRAEPEIYLSWLVEHRG
;
A
#
# COMPACT_ATOMS: atom_id res chain seq x y z
N LEU A 1 -13.92 11.70 8.02
CA LEU A 1 -14.95 12.23 7.08
C LEU A 1 -15.27 13.72 7.29
N VAL A 2 -15.33 14.20 8.54
CA VAL A 2 -15.63 15.62 8.84
C VAL A 2 -14.48 16.56 8.43
N SER A 3 -13.23 16.24 8.76
CA SER A 3 -12.04 17.06 8.48
C SER A 3 -11.85 17.35 6.99
N ALA A 4 -12.01 16.34 6.13
CA ALA A 4 -11.93 16.51 4.68
C ALA A 4 -13.04 17.44 4.13
N ARG A 5 -14.26 17.36 4.66
CA ARG A 5 -15.37 18.25 4.26
C ARG A 5 -15.12 19.70 4.68
N LEU A 6 -14.52 19.90 5.86
CA LEU A 6 -14.13 21.24 6.32
C LEU A 6 -13.03 21.81 5.43
N PHE A 7 -12.03 21.00 5.07
CA PHE A 7 -11.01 21.39 4.10
C PHE A 7 -11.63 21.74 2.74
N ASP A 8 -12.54 20.92 2.21
CA ASP A 8 -13.21 21.18 0.93
C ASP A 8 -13.90 22.56 0.93
N LYS A 9 -14.53 22.95 2.05
CA LYS A 9 -15.16 24.27 2.20
C LYS A 9 -14.14 25.40 2.24
N ALA A 10 -13.02 25.21 2.92
CA ALA A 10 -11.94 26.20 3.00
C ALA A 10 -11.23 26.37 1.66
N ALA A 11 -10.92 25.26 0.98
CA ALA A 11 -10.20 25.24 -0.30
C ALA A 11 -10.98 25.88 -1.45
N ARG A 12 -12.32 25.90 -1.40
CA ARG A 12 -13.14 26.61 -2.40
C ARG A 12 -12.82 28.10 -2.52
N ARG A 13 -12.31 28.70 -1.45
CA ARG A 13 -11.98 30.13 -1.38
C ARG A 13 -10.48 30.38 -1.51
N SER A 14 -9.68 29.33 -1.70
CA SER A 14 -8.23 29.44 -1.86
C SER A 14 -7.83 29.36 -3.33
N GLY A 15 -6.72 30.02 -3.67
CA GLY A 15 -6.08 29.94 -4.98
C GLY A 15 -5.16 28.71 -5.14
N LEU A 16 -5.34 27.68 -4.33
CA LEU A 16 -4.49 26.48 -4.36
C LEU A 16 -4.68 25.71 -5.67
N ASP A 17 -3.64 25.09 -6.20
CA ASP A 17 -3.76 24.17 -7.33
C ASP A 17 -4.53 22.89 -6.94
N ASP A 18 -5.10 22.21 -7.95
CA ASP A 18 -6.00 21.07 -7.73
C ASP A 18 -5.28 19.86 -7.13
N ASP A 19 -4.03 19.61 -7.54
CA ASP A 19 -3.25 18.47 -7.06
C ASP A 19 -2.85 18.66 -5.59
N PHE A 20 -2.44 19.86 -5.21
CA PHE A 20 -2.19 20.22 -3.81
C PHE A 20 -3.47 20.09 -2.96
N ARG A 21 -4.64 20.51 -3.47
CA ARG A 21 -5.92 20.30 -2.76
C ARG A 21 -6.20 18.82 -2.55
N LYS A 22 -6.06 17.98 -3.59
CA LYS A 22 -6.26 16.53 -3.47
C LYS A 22 -5.30 15.93 -2.44
N HIS A 23 -4.04 16.35 -2.46
CA HIS A 23 -3.03 15.91 -1.52
C HIS A 23 -3.39 16.29 -0.07
N VAL A 24 -3.62 17.57 0.23
CA VAL A 24 -3.97 18.02 1.59
C VAL A 24 -5.26 17.35 2.06
N ARG A 25 -6.26 17.24 1.17
CA ARG A 25 -7.51 16.53 1.45
C ARG A 25 -7.28 15.07 1.83
N PHE A 26 -6.37 14.40 1.14
CA PHE A 26 -5.96 13.04 1.46
C PHE A 26 -5.33 12.98 2.86
N LEU A 27 -4.39 13.87 3.16
CA LEU A 27 -3.71 13.91 4.46
C LEU A 27 -4.70 14.08 5.62
N VAL A 28 -5.55 15.12 5.57
CA VAL A 28 -6.51 15.40 6.66
C VAL A 28 -7.59 14.33 6.80
N ARG A 29 -7.86 13.57 5.73
CA ARG A 29 -8.81 12.44 5.78
C ARG A 29 -8.22 11.24 6.51
N HIS A 30 -6.92 10.98 6.35
CA HIS A 30 -6.26 9.77 6.81
C HIS A 30 -5.41 9.96 8.07
N LEU A 31 -5.17 11.20 8.51
CA LEU A 31 -4.38 11.54 9.70
C LEU A 31 -4.70 10.65 10.91
N GLY A 32 -5.97 10.59 11.31
CA GLY A 32 -6.38 9.81 12.49
C GLY A 32 -6.14 8.30 12.39
N ARG A 33 -5.95 7.75 11.18
CA ARG A 33 -5.59 6.32 11.01
C ARG A 33 -4.14 6.05 11.40
N VAL A 34 -3.25 7.00 11.12
CA VAL A 34 -1.83 6.93 11.48
C VAL A 34 -1.67 7.20 12.98
N GLU A 35 -2.40 8.17 13.51
CA GLU A 35 -2.35 8.51 14.95
C GLU A 35 -2.86 7.39 15.87
N ALA A 36 -3.76 6.54 15.34
CA ALA A 36 -4.32 5.37 16.00
C ALA A 36 -3.36 4.17 16.07
N TYR A 37 -2.15 4.29 15.51
CA TYR A 37 -1.13 3.24 15.60
C TYR A 37 -0.76 2.95 17.05
N GLU A 38 -0.74 1.66 17.39
CA GLU A 38 -0.24 1.14 18.65
C GLU A 38 0.80 0.03 18.37
N PRO A 39 1.81 -0.15 19.24
CA PRO A 39 2.90 -1.12 19.01
C PRO A 39 2.43 -2.58 18.81
N ASP A 40 1.26 -2.93 19.34
CA ASP A 40 0.65 -4.26 19.25
C ASP A 40 0.00 -4.57 17.88
N TRP A 41 0.00 -3.61 16.95
CA TRP A 41 -0.49 -3.85 15.59
C TRP A 41 0.28 -4.99 14.91
N THR A 42 -0.47 -5.86 14.23
CA THR A 42 0.12 -6.91 13.39
C THR A 42 0.75 -6.33 12.13
N ASP A 43 1.71 -7.04 11.54
CA ASP A 43 2.32 -6.64 10.27
C ASP A 43 1.29 -6.53 9.14
N SER A 44 0.23 -7.34 9.19
CA SER A 44 -0.90 -7.24 8.26
C SER A 44 -1.66 -5.91 8.40
N ALA A 45 -1.82 -5.38 9.62
CA ALA A 45 -2.43 -4.08 9.86
C ALA A 45 -1.53 -2.93 9.37
N VAL A 46 -0.22 -3.00 9.68
CA VAL A 46 0.76 -2.01 9.21
C VAL A 46 0.83 -1.99 7.69
N ARG A 47 0.90 -3.17 7.05
CA ARG A 47 0.88 -3.32 5.60
C ARG A 47 -0.37 -2.73 4.95
N ARG A 48 -1.55 -2.96 5.54
CA ARG A 48 -2.80 -2.36 5.05
C ARG A 48 -2.76 -0.83 5.16
N LEU A 49 -2.30 -0.30 6.29
CA LEU A 49 -2.19 1.16 6.46
C LEU A 49 -1.22 1.76 5.44
N TYR A 50 -0.03 1.17 5.28
CA TYR A 50 0.99 1.62 4.35
C TYR A 50 0.47 1.64 2.91
N ARG A 51 -0.15 0.53 2.46
CA ARG A 51 -0.78 0.43 1.14
C ARG A 51 -1.89 1.46 0.93
N ASP A 52 -2.79 1.63 1.91
CA ASP A 52 -3.89 2.59 1.78
C ASP A 52 -3.40 4.06 1.72
N CYS A 53 -2.24 4.34 2.29
CA CYS A 53 -1.63 5.68 2.29
C CYS A 53 -0.74 5.94 1.07
N GLU A 54 -0.29 4.88 0.40
CA GLU A 54 0.58 4.91 -0.79
C GLU A 54 1.71 5.96 -0.65
N ARG A 55 1.89 6.80 -1.68
CA ARG A 55 2.86 7.89 -1.74
C ARG A 55 2.71 8.96 -0.66
N HIS A 56 1.57 9.02 0.04
CA HIS A 56 1.28 10.05 1.04
C HIS A 56 1.65 9.63 2.47
N PHE A 57 2.10 8.39 2.67
CA PHE A 57 2.43 7.86 3.99
C PHE A 57 3.47 8.69 4.74
N GLY A 58 4.57 9.09 4.07
CA GLY A 58 5.61 9.92 4.69
C GLY A 58 5.09 11.29 5.14
N ASP A 59 4.28 11.95 4.32
CA ASP A 59 3.70 13.25 4.67
C ASP A 59 2.64 13.14 5.77
N LEU A 60 1.90 12.03 5.81
CA LEU A 60 0.98 11.73 6.90
C LEU A 60 1.72 11.58 8.24
N LEU A 61 2.86 10.88 8.27
CA LEU A 61 3.68 10.73 9.48
C LEU A 61 4.22 12.07 9.97
N ARG A 62 4.66 12.94 9.04
CA ARG A 62 5.11 14.31 9.35
C ARG A 62 3.97 15.15 9.91
N LEU A 63 2.80 15.09 9.27
CA LEU A 63 1.61 15.81 9.73
C LEU A 63 1.19 15.35 11.13
N ALA A 64 1.09 14.04 11.37
CA ALA A 64 0.77 13.48 12.69
C ALA A 64 1.75 13.96 13.77
N SER A 65 3.05 13.88 13.48
CA SER A 65 4.10 14.33 14.39
C SER A 65 4.04 15.83 14.71
N ALA A 66 3.48 16.65 13.81
CA ALA A 66 3.31 18.09 13.95
C ALA A 66 1.96 18.48 14.59
N ASP A 67 0.90 17.67 14.43
CA ASP A 67 -0.46 17.96 14.92
C ASP A 67 -0.59 17.83 16.45
N ILE A 68 0.38 17.18 17.11
CA ILE A 68 0.33 17.02 18.55
C ILE A 68 0.44 18.35 19.32
N THR A 69 -0.72 18.85 19.78
CA THR A 69 -0.87 20.15 20.46
C THR A 69 -0.70 20.10 21.99
N THR A 70 -0.41 18.94 22.58
CA THR A 70 -0.37 18.81 24.05
C THR A 70 0.77 19.61 24.70
N LYS A 71 0.48 20.27 25.83
CA LYS A 71 1.50 20.96 26.66
C LYS A 71 2.46 19.99 27.37
N HIS A 72 2.08 18.73 27.54
CA HIS A 72 2.88 17.73 28.27
C HIS A 72 4.02 17.17 27.40
N ALA A 73 5.26 17.47 27.77
CA ALA A 73 6.45 17.05 27.03
C ALA A 73 6.58 15.52 26.91
N SER A 74 6.23 14.77 27.96
CA SER A 74 6.26 13.31 27.94
C SER A 74 5.31 12.71 26.90
N LYS A 75 4.07 13.22 26.82
CA LYS A 75 3.08 12.79 25.81
C LYS A 75 3.54 13.14 24.39
N ARG A 76 4.12 14.32 24.19
CA ARG A 76 4.71 14.70 22.89
C ARG A 76 5.82 13.75 22.45
N ARG A 77 6.74 13.43 23.36
CA ARG A 77 7.85 12.51 23.08
C ARG A 77 7.33 11.10 22.76
N ALA A 78 6.41 10.57 23.56
CA ALA A 78 5.84 9.24 23.33
C ALA A 78 5.12 9.12 21.98
N HIS A 79 4.34 10.13 21.59
CA HIS A 79 3.67 10.14 20.30
C HIS A 79 4.67 10.17 19.12
N ARG A 80 5.69 11.03 19.18
CA ARG A 80 6.72 11.09 18.13
C ARG A 80 7.47 9.77 18.00
N LEU A 81 7.77 9.10 19.11
CA LEU A 81 8.38 7.78 19.11
C LEU A 81 7.47 6.75 18.43
N ARG A 82 6.17 6.75 18.70
CA ARG A 82 5.21 5.87 17.99
C ARG A 82 5.17 6.14 16.48
N MET A 83 5.22 7.40 16.05
CA MET A 83 5.26 7.74 14.62
C MET A 83 6.56 7.28 13.95
N GLN A 84 7.69 7.40 14.65
CA GLN A 84 8.98 6.89 14.18
C GLN A 84 8.95 5.35 14.08
N GLU A 85 8.47 4.67 15.11
CA GLU A 85 8.36 3.21 15.13
C GLU A 85 7.49 2.69 13.98
N LEU A 86 6.33 3.33 13.75
CA LEU A 86 5.47 2.99 12.62
C LEU A 86 6.20 3.16 11.27
N ALA A 87 7.00 4.22 11.12
CA ALA A 87 7.78 4.46 9.90
C ALA A 87 8.78 3.32 9.66
N GLU A 88 9.59 3.00 10.68
CA GLU A 88 10.61 1.94 10.63
C GLU A 88 9.98 0.56 10.35
N ARG A 89 8.85 0.23 11.01
CA ARG A 89 8.14 -1.02 10.77
C ARG A 89 7.57 -1.11 9.36
N ALA A 90 6.94 -0.03 8.87
CA ALA A 90 6.37 -0.02 7.53
C ALA A 90 7.45 -0.18 6.45
N GLU A 91 8.60 0.48 6.62
CA GLU A 91 9.76 0.35 5.74
C GLU A 91 10.32 -1.07 5.75
N ALA A 92 10.58 -1.64 6.93
CA ALA A 92 11.07 -3.01 7.05
C ALA A 92 10.12 -4.05 6.42
N ILE A 93 8.79 -3.87 6.59
CA ILE A 93 7.79 -4.73 5.95
C ILE A 93 7.82 -4.57 4.42
N ALA A 94 7.94 -3.34 3.92
CA ALA A 94 7.99 -3.06 2.49
C ALA A 94 9.26 -3.66 1.84
N GLU A 95 10.42 -3.53 2.49
CA GLU A 95 11.67 -4.14 2.04
C GLU A 95 11.60 -5.67 2.01
N ALA A 96 11.07 -6.27 3.09
CA ALA A 96 10.87 -7.72 3.15
C ALA A 96 9.90 -8.20 2.07
N ASP A 97 8.84 -7.44 1.81
CA ASP A 97 7.86 -7.73 0.76
C ASP A 97 8.47 -7.60 -0.65
N ALA A 98 9.40 -6.68 -0.87
CA ALA A 98 10.10 -6.47 -2.14
C ALA A 98 11.14 -7.56 -2.44
N ALA A 99 11.71 -8.18 -1.41
CA ALA A 99 12.68 -9.28 -1.57
C ALA A 99 12.04 -10.61 -2.02
N LEU A 100 10.73 -10.76 -1.88
CA LEU A 100 10.01 -11.99 -2.21
C LEU A 100 9.58 -11.98 -3.69
N PRO A 101 9.65 -13.13 -4.39
CA PRO A 101 9.12 -13.25 -5.75
C PRO A 101 7.67 -12.79 -5.84
N ALA A 102 7.34 -12.03 -6.89
CA ALA A 102 6.00 -11.52 -7.13
C ALA A 102 4.98 -12.64 -7.35
N LEU A 103 5.41 -13.74 -7.99
CA LEU A 103 4.57 -14.91 -8.25
C LEU A 103 4.81 -16.02 -7.22
N PRO A 104 3.77 -16.76 -6.82
CA PRO A 104 3.90 -17.88 -5.91
C PRO A 104 4.77 -18.99 -6.50
N LYS A 105 5.53 -19.67 -5.63
CA LYS A 105 6.34 -20.84 -6.03
C LYS A 105 5.43 -21.94 -6.58
N GLY A 106 5.89 -22.63 -7.63
CA GLY A 106 5.16 -23.74 -8.25
C GLY A 106 4.07 -23.32 -9.24
N LEU A 107 3.80 -22.01 -9.41
CA LEU A 107 2.79 -21.53 -10.36
C LEU A 107 3.03 -22.00 -11.80
N GLY A 108 4.28 -22.05 -12.25
CA GLY A 108 4.62 -22.55 -13.59
C GLY A 108 4.15 -23.99 -13.84
N SER A 109 4.26 -24.86 -12.84
CA SER A 109 3.76 -26.24 -12.93
C SER A 109 2.23 -26.29 -13.01
N LEU A 110 1.55 -25.44 -12.24
CA LEU A 110 0.09 -25.32 -12.28
C LEU A 110 -0.40 -24.76 -13.62
N VAL A 111 0.33 -23.81 -14.20
CA VAL A 111 0.04 -23.27 -15.55
C VAL A 111 0.15 -24.38 -16.61
N ILE A 112 1.20 -25.21 -16.53
CA ILE A 112 1.40 -26.37 -17.40
C ILE A 112 0.21 -27.32 -17.31
N GLU A 113 -0.16 -27.73 -16.10
CA GLU A 113 -1.25 -28.67 -15.86
C GLU A 113 -2.61 -28.10 -16.29
N ARG A 114 -2.94 -26.89 -15.83
CA ARG A 114 -4.26 -26.28 -16.04
C ARG A 114 -4.54 -25.94 -17.51
N LEU A 115 -3.51 -25.61 -18.26
CA LEU A 115 -3.60 -25.22 -19.68
C LEU A 115 -3.17 -26.33 -20.64
N ALA A 116 -2.87 -27.52 -20.13
CA ALA A 116 -2.40 -28.68 -20.89
C ALA A 116 -1.21 -28.36 -21.83
N LEU A 117 -0.26 -27.56 -21.34
CA LEU A 117 0.93 -27.15 -22.08
C LEU A 117 2.09 -28.12 -21.84
N THR A 118 3.09 -28.09 -22.73
CA THR A 118 4.38 -28.73 -22.48
C THR A 118 5.35 -27.73 -21.84
N PRO A 119 6.29 -28.18 -20.98
CA PRO A 119 7.35 -27.32 -20.48
C PRO A 119 8.14 -26.72 -21.66
N GLY A 120 8.22 -25.38 -21.74
CA GLY A 120 8.87 -24.73 -22.87
C GLY A 120 8.73 -23.20 -22.91
N PRO A 121 9.14 -22.57 -24.02
CA PRO A 121 9.16 -21.11 -24.16
C PRO A 121 7.80 -20.44 -23.94
N GLU A 122 6.70 -21.11 -24.33
CA GLU A 122 5.33 -20.62 -24.16
C GLU A 122 4.99 -20.41 -22.68
N VAL A 123 5.29 -21.40 -21.81
CA VAL A 123 5.09 -21.27 -20.36
C VAL A 123 5.88 -20.08 -19.82
N GLY A 124 7.13 -19.90 -20.27
CA GLY A 124 7.95 -18.75 -19.89
C GLY A 124 7.34 -17.41 -20.32
N GLN A 125 6.67 -17.35 -21.48
CA GLN A 125 5.96 -16.14 -21.92
C GLN A 125 4.75 -15.84 -21.02
N LEU A 126 3.97 -16.87 -20.67
CA LEU A 126 2.83 -16.72 -19.76
C LEU A 126 3.28 -16.26 -18.36
N MET A 127 4.36 -16.83 -17.83
CA MET A 127 4.92 -16.41 -16.55
C MET A 127 5.39 -14.95 -16.58
N ARG A 128 6.09 -14.51 -17.64
CA ARG A 128 6.47 -13.10 -17.80
C ARG A 128 5.26 -12.17 -17.95
N LYS A 129 4.20 -12.61 -18.63
CA LYS A 129 2.95 -11.85 -18.76
C LYS A 129 2.30 -11.65 -17.40
N LEU A 130 2.30 -12.66 -16.55
CA LEU A 130 1.82 -12.55 -15.16
C LEU A 130 2.68 -11.61 -14.32
N GLU A 131 4.01 -11.69 -14.41
CA GLU A 131 4.91 -10.76 -13.71
C GLU A 131 4.64 -9.31 -14.13
N ALA A 132 4.49 -9.06 -15.44
CA ALA A 132 4.18 -7.73 -15.96
C ALA A 132 2.80 -7.23 -15.49
N ALA A 133 1.79 -8.09 -15.43
CA ALA A 133 0.47 -7.74 -14.91
C ALA A 133 0.51 -7.41 -13.40
N VAL A 134 1.36 -8.09 -12.63
CA VAL A 134 1.58 -7.74 -11.21
C VAL A 134 2.28 -6.38 -11.09
N GLU A 135 3.32 -6.12 -11.88
CA GLU A 135 4.03 -4.83 -11.89
C GLU A 135 3.13 -3.66 -12.32
N ALA A 136 2.23 -3.90 -13.28
CA ALA A 136 1.23 -2.92 -13.73
C ALA A 136 0.09 -2.70 -12.71
N GLY A 137 0.03 -3.49 -11.62
CA GLY A 137 -1.02 -3.42 -10.61
C GLY A 137 -2.35 -4.07 -11.03
N GLU A 138 -2.38 -4.80 -12.14
CA GLU A 138 -3.56 -5.55 -12.62
C GLU A 138 -3.80 -6.81 -11.80
N LEU A 139 -2.73 -7.42 -11.28
CA LEU A 139 -2.78 -8.60 -10.41
C LEU A 139 -2.10 -8.35 -9.06
N PRO A 140 -2.65 -8.86 -7.95
CA PRO A 140 -1.96 -8.78 -6.67
C PRO A 140 -0.70 -9.67 -6.67
N PRO A 141 0.43 -9.23 -6.09
CA PRO A 141 1.58 -10.10 -5.86
C PRO A 141 1.25 -11.17 -4.81
N ARG A 142 1.84 -12.36 -4.97
CA ARG A 142 1.73 -13.50 -4.06
C ARG A 142 0.28 -13.91 -3.73
N ALA A 143 -0.60 -13.78 -4.72
CA ALA A 143 -1.98 -14.21 -4.61
C ALA A 143 -2.10 -15.74 -4.64
N GLU A 144 -3.30 -16.24 -4.40
CA GLU A 144 -3.60 -17.65 -4.64
C GLU A 144 -3.39 -18.01 -6.13
N PRO A 145 -2.79 -19.16 -6.45
CA PRO A 145 -2.53 -19.57 -7.84
C PRO A 145 -3.73 -19.44 -8.78
N GLU A 146 -4.94 -19.71 -8.28
CA GLU A 146 -6.18 -19.67 -9.08
C GLU A 146 -6.49 -18.28 -9.66
N ILE A 147 -6.07 -17.20 -8.98
CA ILE A 147 -6.25 -15.83 -9.47
C ILE A 147 -5.45 -15.63 -10.77
N TYR A 148 -4.19 -16.09 -10.78
CA TYR A 148 -3.33 -16.00 -11.96
C TYR A 148 -3.83 -16.90 -13.09
N LEU A 149 -4.28 -18.12 -12.76
CA LEU A 149 -4.79 -19.08 -13.74
C LEU A 149 -6.07 -18.55 -14.42
N SER A 150 -7.00 -18.00 -13.65
CA SER A 150 -8.23 -17.39 -14.16
C SER A 150 -7.91 -16.21 -15.08
N TRP A 151 -7.01 -15.33 -14.65
CA TRP A 151 -6.61 -14.18 -15.44
C TRP A 151 -5.97 -14.58 -16.77
N LEU A 152 -5.12 -15.62 -16.79
CA LEU A 152 -4.52 -16.15 -18.02
C LEU A 152 -5.57 -16.69 -19.00
N VAL A 153 -6.64 -17.31 -18.50
CA VAL A 153 -7.74 -17.81 -19.34
C VAL A 153 -8.52 -16.66 -19.97
N GLU A 154 -8.78 -15.59 -19.22
CA GLU A 154 -9.49 -14.41 -19.70
C GLU A 154 -8.69 -13.59 -20.72
N HIS A 155 -7.36 -13.54 -20.55
CA HIS A 155 -6.46 -12.71 -21.38
C HIS A 155 -5.69 -13.52 -22.43
N ARG A 156 -6.28 -14.65 -22.88
CA ARG A 156 -5.65 -15.58 -23.83
C ARG A 156 -5.85 -15.20 -25.32
N GLY A 157 -5.91 -13.90 -25.60
CA GLY A 157 -5.92 -13.30 -26.93
C GLY A 157 -4.55 -12.75 -27.33
#